data_AF-A0A973QSB3-F1
#
_entry.id   AF-A0A973QSB3-F1
#
_cell.length_a   1.000
_cell.length_b   1.000
_cell.length_c   1.000
_cell.angle_alpha   90.00
_cell.angle_beta   90.00
_cell.angle_gamma   90.00
#
_symmetry.space_group_name_H-M   'P 1'
#
loop_
_entity.id
_entity.type
_entity.pdbx_description
1 polymer ?
#
loop_
_entity_poly.entity_id
_entity_poly.type
_entity_poly.pdbx_seq_one_letter_code
_entity_poly.pdbx_strand_id
1 'polypeptide(L)'
;MTELRPGVFTAGFAKLAAEGDMRTRLALEPLALAVERQAKINASSGRHKYGTKTPAHPGSGPAIISGTLKKSVGHTPIEKDAEGWKTKVGPRLGFTPPYGKRPTPADKYGYYLETGLRNGSTYPWLKPAAEFATKISAVTIFTKLYGANWGRIF
;
A
#
# COMPACT_ATOMS: atom_id res chain seq x y z
N MET A 1 -15.56 42.92 -22.09
CA MET A 1 -15.19 41.51 -21.83
C MET A 1 -13.93 41.23 -22.61
N THR A 2 -12.83 40.90 -21.92
CA THR A 2 -11.56 40.59 -22.56
C THR A 2 -11.57 39.12 -22.95
N GLU A 3 -11.77 38.81 -24.21
CA GLU A 3 -11.67 37.42 -24.69
C GLU A 3 -10.21 36.95 -24.54
N LEU A 4 -10.03 35.76 -23.94
CA LEU A 4 -8.71 35.14 -23.84
C LEU A 4 -8.20 34.85 -25.25
N ARG A 5 -6.93 35.17 -25.52
CA ARG A 5 -6.32 34.90 -26.83
C ARG A 5 -6.46 33.39 -27.16
N PRO A 6 -6.75 33.02 -28.42
CA PRO A 6 -6.81 31.63 -28.84
C PRO A 6 -5.57 30.86 -28.39
N GLY A 7 -5.76 29.69 -27.77
CA GLY A 7 -4.67 28.84 -27.27
C GLY A 7 -4.19 29.14 -25.85
N VAL A 8 -4.54 30.27 -25.23
CA VAL A 8 -4.20 30.54 -23.81
C VAL A 8 -4.90 29.56 -22.88
N PHE A 9 -6.15 29.23 -23.18
CA PHE A 9 -6.92 28.22 -22.45
C PHE A 9 -6.25 26.85 -22.55
N THR A 10 -5.97 26.38 -23.77
CA THR A 10 -5.31 25.09 -24.05
C THR A 10 -3.93 24.98 -23.38
N ALA A 11 -3.12 26.03 -23.47
CA ALA A 11 -1.80 26.08 -22.81
C ALA A 11 -1.92 26.05 -21.28
N GLY A 12 -2.92 26.73 -20.72
CA GLY A 12 -3.23 26.69 -19.29
C GLY A 12 -3.58 25.27 -18.80
N PHE A 13 -4.50 24.59 -19.50
CA PHE A 13 -4.87 23.21 -19.17
C PHE A 13 -3.73 22.22 -19.36
N ALA A 14 -2.92 22.37 -20.41
CA ALA A 14 -1.75 21.53 -20.64
C ALA A 14 -0.74 21.65 -19.50
N LYS A 15 -0.48 22.88 -19.03
CA LYS A 15 0.39 23.12 -17.87
C LYS A 15 -0.19 22.54 -16.58
N LEU A 16 -1.48 22.74 -16.32
CA LEU A 16 -2.17 22.17 -15.16
C LEU A 16 -2.12 20.64 -15.17
N ALA A 17 -2.32 20.02 -16.33
CA ALA A 17 -2.24 18.58 -16.51
C ALA A 17 -0.83 18.04 -16.25
N ALA A 18 0.21 18.73 -16.76
CA ALA A 18 1.60 18.35 -16.52
C ALA A 18 1.99 18.48 -15.04
N GLU A 19 1.57 19.56 -14.37
CA GLU A 19 1.76 19.72 -12.92
C GLU A 19 1.01 18.65 -12.11
N GLY A 20 -0.22 18.34 -12.53
CA GLY A 20 -1.04 17.28 -11.94
C GLY A 20 -0.39 15.91 -12.05
N ASP A 21 0.14 15.56 -13.22
CA ASP A 21 0.83 14.29 -13.48
C ASP A 21 2.07 14.14 -12.56
N MET A 22 2.89 15.17 -12.48
CA MET A 22 4.07 15.20 -11.62
C MET A 22 3.73 15.09 -10.12
N ARG A 23 2.72 15.84 -9.66
CA ARG A 23 2.31 15.80 -8.25
C ARG A 23 1.69 14.45 -7.88
N THR A 24 0.99 13.78 -8.80
CA THR A 24 0.45 12.43 -8.58
C THR A 24 1.58 11.44 -8.36
N ARG A 25 2.61 11.48 -9.23
CA ARG A 25 3.82 10.66 -9.05
C ARG A 25 4.46 10.91 -7.68
N LEU A 26 4.60 12.16 -7.27
CA LEU A 26 5.18 12.51 -5.97
C LEU A 26 4.31 12.07 -4.77
N ALA A 27 3.00 11.97 -4.94
CA ALA A 27 2.07 11.53 -3.90
C ALA A 27 2.11 10.02 -3.65
N LEU A 28 2.44 9.23 -4.69
CA LEU A 28 2.45 7.77 -4.59
C LEU A 28 3.52 7.23 -3.66
N GLU A 29 4.70 7.86 -3.60
CA GLU A 29 5.80 7.44 -2.73
C GLU A 29 5.42 7.46 -1.23
N PRO A 30 4.99 8.60 -0.65
CA PRO A 30 4.58 8.63 0.74
C PRO A 30 3.34 7.78 1.01
N LEU A 31 2.46 7.59 0.02
CA LEU A 31 1.29 6.72 0.16
C LEU A 31 1.71 5.24 0.25
N ALA A 32 2.61 4.79 -0.63
CA ALA A 32 3.16 3.43 -0.58
C ALA A 32 3.86 3.16 0.75
N LEU A 33 4.66 4.11 1.23
CA LEU A 33 5.31 4.03 2.55
C LEU A 33 4.30 3.95 3.69
N ALA A 34 3.18 4.68 3.61
CA ALA A 34 2.12 4.61 4.61
C ALA A 34 1.47 3.21 4.64
N VAL A 35 1.13 2.65 3.47
CA VAL A 35 0.60 1.28 3.35
C VAL A 35 1.60 0.28 3.91
N GLU A 36 2.88 0.39 3.52
CA GLU A 36 3.94 -0.52 3.95
C GLU A 36 4.09 -0.53 5.49
N ARG A 37 4.12 0.65 6.10
CA ARG A 37 4.22 0.80 7.57
C ARG A 37 3.00 0.20 8.26
N GLN A 38 1.80 0.51 7.78
CA GLN A 38 0.57 -0.01 8.36
C GLN A 38 0.48 -1.54 8.21
N ALA A 39 0.88 -2.08 7.06
CA ALA A 39 0.90 -3.52 6.82
C ALA A 39 1.90 -4.22 7.75
N LYS A 40 3.07 -3.62 8.01
CA LYS A 40 4.05 -4.11 8.99
C LYS A 40 3.53 -4.08 10.42
N ILE A 41 2.75 -3.06 10.78
CA ILE A 41 2.08 -2.96 12.10
C ILE A 41 1.03 -4.07 12.21
N ASN A 42 0.16 -4.21 11.21
CA ASN A 42 -0.89 -5.22 11.19
C ASN A 42 -0.29 -6.64 11.25
N ALA A 43 0.83 -6.90 10.58
CA ALA A 43 1.54 -8.18 10.63
C ALA A 43 2.36 -8.41 11.92
N SER A 44 1.94 -7.81 13.04
CA SER A 44 2.63 -7.86 14.34
C SER A 44 1.71 -8.16 15.54
N SER A 45 0.65 -8.95 15.36
CA SER A 45 -0.33 -9.29 16.43
C SER A 45 0.20 -10.35 17.41
N GLY A 46 1.25 -10.00 18.16
CA GLY A 46 1.92 -10.89 19.10
C GLY A 46 3.03 -11.74 18.46
N ARG A 47 3.69 -12.58 19.27
CA ARG A 47 4.79 -13.46 18.83
C ARG A 47 4.64 -14.84 19.43
N HIS A 48 4.97 -15.88 18.67
CA HIS A 48 4.99 -17.25 19.16
C HIS A 48 6.07 -18.10 18.47
N LYS A 49 6.35 -19.28 19.02
CA LYS A 49 7.31 -20.22 18.44
C LYS A 49 6.67 -21.00 17.30
N TYR A 50 7.50 -21.46 16.36
CA TYR A 50 7.03 -22.37 15.31
C TYR A 50 6.45 -23.65 15.94
N GLY A 51 5.31 -24.12 15.42
CA GLY A 51 4.62 -25.31 15.93
C GLY A 51 3.76 -25.09 17.18
N THR A 52 3.72 -23.89 17.75
CA THR A 52 2.84 -23.57 18.89
C THR A 52 1.57 -22.87 18.43
N LYS A 53 0.52 -22.90 19.27
CA LYS A 53 -0.72 -22.16 19.03
C LYS A 53 -0.43 -20.66 18.82
N THR A 54 -1.08 -20.07 17.81
CA THR A 54 -0.99 -18.63 17.55
C THR A 54 -1.74 -17.84 18.63
N PRO A 55 -1.21 -16.70 19.10
CA PRO A 55 -1.91 -15.77 19.98
C PRO A 55 -2.86 -14.84 19.22
N ALA A 56 -2.80 -14.80 17.88
CA ALA A 56 -3.67 -13.97 17.07
C ALA A 56 -5.09 -14.55 16.99
N HIS A 57 -6.09 -13.68 17.00
CA HIS A 57 -7.50 -14.05 16.88
C HIS A 57 -7.94 -13.92 15.42
N PRO A 58 -8.88 -14.76 14.93
CA PRO A 58 -9.43 -14.60 13.59
C PRO A 58 -9.93 -13.16 13.35
N GLY A 59 -9.68 -12.61 12.16
CA GLY A 59 -9.98 -11.22 11.82
C GLY A 59 -8.94 -10.20 12.30
N SER A 60 -8.06 -10.57 13.24
CA SER A 60 -6.90 -9.74 13.61
C SER A 60 -5.76 -9.93 12.62
N GLY A 61 -4.73 -9.10 12.72
CA GLY A 61 -3.48 -9.35 12.00
C GLY A 61 -2.78 -10.65 12.43
N PRO A 62 -1.84 -11.17 11.62
CA PRO A 62 -1.12 -12.39 11.93
C PRO A 62 -0.07 -12.16 13.02
N ALA A 63 0.16 -13.21 13.83
CA ALA A 63 1.23 -13.23 14.82
C ALA A 63 2.61 -13.48 14.18
N ILE A 64 3.66 -13.02 14.84
CA ILE A 64 5.04 -13.14 14.39
C ILE A 64 5.61 -14.49 14.82
N ILE A 65 6.16 -15.25 13.86
CA ILE A 65 7.04 -16.39 14.13
C ILE A 65 8.50 -15.96 14.01
N SER A 66 9.03 -15.85 12.78
CA SER A 66 10.39 -15.33 12.49
C SER A 66 10.42 -13.83 12.17
N GLY A 67 9.26 -13.25 11.86
CA GLY A 67 9.15 -11.89 11.30
C GLY A 67 9.49 -11.81 9.81
N THR A 68 9.67 -12.93 9.11
CA THR A 68 9.97 -12.95 7.67
C THR A 68 8.91 -12.23 6.85
N LEU A 69 7.62 -12.46 7.14
CA LEU A 69 6.51 -11.75 6.48
C LEU A 69 6.67 -10.23 6.63
N LYS A 70 6.79 -9.74 7.88
CA LYS A 70 6.99 -8.31 8.17
C LYS A 70 8.21 -7.71 7.46
N LYS A 71 9.34 -8.42 7.41
CA LYS A 71 10.57 -7.97 6.74
C LYS A 71 10.45 -7.97 5.21
N SER A 72 9.62 -8.86 4.67
CA SER A 72 9.42 -8.98 3.22
C SER A 72 8.59 -7.83 2.63
N VAL A 73 7.72 -7.20 3.42
CA VAL A 73 6.85 -6.12 2.98
C VAL A 73 7.67 -4.94 2.47
N GLY A 74 7.43 -4.58 1.21
CA GLY A 74 8.00 -3.42 0.53
C GLY A 74 7.08 -2.95 -0.58
N HIS A 75 7.57 -2.05 -1.42
CA HIS A 75 6.86 -1.56 -2.58
C HIS A 75 7.75 -1.53 -3.82
N THR A 76 7.13 -1.56 -5.01
CA THR A 76 7.84 -1.44 -6.29
C THR A 76 8.16 0.02 -6.60
N PRO A 77 9.15 0.28 -7.48
CA PRO A 77 9.32 1.61 -8.06
C PRO A 77 8.01 2.14 -8.65
N ILE A 78 7.88 3.47 -8.66
CA ILE A 78 6.74 4.15 -9.27
C ILE A 78 6.92 4.13 -10.78
N GLU A 79 5.96 3.53 -11.48
CA GLU A 79 5.96 3.33 -12.92
C GLU A 79 4.73 3.99 -13.53
N LYS A 80 4.84 4.45 -14.78
CA LYS A 80 3.70 4.98 -15.55
C LYS A 80 3.18 3.90 -16.49
N ASP A 81 1.87 3.69 -16.52
CA ASP A 81 1.19 2.88 -17.51
C ASP A 81 0.08 3.65 -18.22
N ALA A 82 -0.80 2.95 -18.95
CA ALA A 82 -1.92 3.56 -19.66
C ALA A 82 -2.99 4.17 -18.74
N GLU A 83 -3.09 3.72 -17.49
CA GLU A 83 -4.08 4.19 -16.50
C GLU A 83 -3.52 5.30 -15.59
N GLY A 84 -2.19 5.44 -15.54
CA GLY A 84 -1.51 6.54 -14.86
C GLY A 84 -0.24 6.09 -14.14
N TRP A 85 0.11 6.79 -13.07
CA TRP A 85 1.21 6.37 -12.20
C TRP A 85 0.74 5.29 -11.23
N LYS A 86 1.54 4.24 -11.07
CA LYS A 86 1.26 3.13 -10.16
C LYS A 86 2.49 2.69 -9.37
N THR A 87 2.23 2.11 -8.21
CA THR A 87 3.19 1.37 -7.39
C THR A 87 2.44 0.23 -6.70
N LYS A 88 3.12 -0.89 -6.47
CA LYS A 88 2.53 -2.08 -5.81
C LYS A 88 3.17 -2.25 -4.45
N VAL A 89 2.36 -2.48 -3.42
CA VAL A 89 2.83 -2.74 -2.05
C VAL A 89 2.50 -4.19 -1.68
N GLY A 90 3.46 -4.92 -1.12
CA GLY A 90 3.26 -6.31 -0.72
C GLY A 90 4.55 -7.03 -0.32
N PRO A 91 4.47 -8.34 -0.05
CA PRO A 91 5.66 -9.17 0.19
C PRO A 91 6.54 -9.21 -1.05
N ARG A 92 7.83 -8.92 -0.89
CA ARG A 92 8.83 -9.12 -1.95
C ARG A 92 9.19 -10.62 -2.09
N LEU A 93 9.58 -11.00 -3.30
CA LEU A 93 10.09 -12.34 -3.59
C LEU A 93 11.43 -12.57 -2.88
N GLY A 94 11.79 -13.84 -2.68
CA GLY A 94 13.06 -14.25 -2.05
C GLY A 94 13.05 -14.29 -0.52
N PHE A 95 11.93 -13.96 0.13
CA PHE A 95 11.80 -14.02 1.58
C PHE A 95 11.21 -15.36 2.03
N THR A 96 12.08 -16.26 2.49
CA THR A 96 11.69 -17.59 3.00
C THR A 96 12.03 -17.69 4.49
N PRO A 97 11.13 -18.18 5.35
CA PRO A 97 11.42 -18.30 6.78
C PRO A 97 12.48 -19.38 7.05
N PRO A 98 13.33 -19.21 8.09
CA PRO A 98 14.38 -20.18 8.44
C PRO A 98 13.87 -21.37 9.26
N TYR A 99 12.56 -21.63 9.28
CA TYR A 99 11.93 -22.68 10.09
C TYR A 99 11.07 -23.62 9.24
N GLY A 100 10.83 -24.82 9.77
CA GLY A 100 10.03 -25.85 9.12
C GLY A 100 10.82 -26.70 8.13
N LYS A 101 10.40 -27.96 7.92
CA LYS A 101 11.08 -28.90 7.01
C LYS A 101 10.95 -28.50 5.53
N ARG A 102 9.88 -27.79 5.17
CA ARG A 102 9.61 -27.22 3.85
C ARG A 102 9.04 -25.81 4.03
N PRO A 103 9.89 -24.77 4.12
CA PRO A 103 9.44 -23.44 4.44
C PRO A 103 8.59 -22.83 3.31
N THR A 104 7.47 -22.21 3.67
CA THR A 104 6.61 -21.49 2.72
C THR A 104 7.13 -20.07 2.53
N PRO A 105 7.35 -19.61 1.28
CA PRO A 105 7.70 -18.21 0.98
C PRO A 105 6.70 -17.20 1.56
N ALA A 106 7.20 -16.01 1.92
CA ALA A 106 6.42 -14.98 2.61
C ALA A 106 5.24 -14.45 1.77
N ASP A 107 5.39 -14.37 0.45
CA ASP A 107 4.33 -13.98 -0.49
C ASP A 107 3.16 -14.97 -0.47
N LYS A 108 3.46 -16.28 -0.58
CA LYS A 108 2.44 -17.34 -0.50
C LYS A 108 1.80 -17.40 0.87
N TYR A 109 2.61 -17.27 1.93
CA TYR A 109 2.11 -17.27 3.30
C TYR A 109 1.22 -16.06 3.60
N GLY A 110 1.65 -14.87 3.16
CA GLY A 110 0.89 -13.63 3.31
C GLY A 110 -0.45 -13.69 2.58
N TYR A 111 -0.47 -14.23 1.37
CA TYR A 111 -1.71 -14.46 0.61
C TYR A 111 -2.64 -15.44 1.33
N TYR A 112 -2.11 -16.57 1.81
CA TYR A 112 -2.88 -17.56 2.55
C TYR A 112 -3.55 -16.98 3.82
N LEU A 113 -2.86 -16.08 4.52
CA LEU A 113 -3.43 -15.39 5.69
C LEU A 113 -4.55 -14.42 5.32
N GLU A 114 -4.45 -13.75 4.16
CA GLU A 114 -5.47 -12.82 3.65
C GLU A 114 -6.73 -13.55 3.15
N THR A 115 -6.56 -14.62 2.38
CA THR A 115 -7.68 -15.32 1.73
C THR A 115 -8.35 -16.37 2.60
N GLY A 116 -7.71 -16.78 3.68
CA GLY A 116 -8.27 -17.67 4.68
C GLY A 116 -7.57 -19.01 4.78
N LEU A 117 -7.52 -19.51 6.01
CA LEU A 117 -7.04 -20.84 6.33
C LEU A 117 -8.06 -21.91 5.95
N ARG A 118 -7.63 -23.17 5.98
CA ARG A 118 -8.50 -24.35 5.77
C ARG A 118 -9.76 -24.37 6.66
N ASN A 119 -9.73 -23.69 7.82
CA ASN A 119 -10.85 -23.59 8.74
C ASN A 119 -11.72 -22.32 8.52
N GLY A 120 -11.52 -21.59 7.42
CA GLY A 120 -12.23 -20.36 7.09
C GLY A 120 -11.78 -19.11 7.85
N SER A 121 -10.86 -19.22 8.81
CA SER A 121 -10.34 -18.05 9.54
C SER A 121 -9.41 -17.23 8.66
N THR A 122 -9.49 -15.91 8.71
CA THR A 122 -8.58 -14.98 8.02
C THR A 122 -7.77 -14.16 9.02
N TYR A 123 -6.60 -13.71 8.61
CA TYR A 123 -5.74 -12.81 9.38
C TYR A 123 -5.27 -11.66 8.49
N PRO A 124 -6.19 -10.74 8.14
CA PRO A 124 -5.93 -9.70 7.16
C PRO A 124 -4.90 -8.70 7.69
N TRP A 125 -3.99 -8.25 6.83
CA TRP A 125 -2.88 -7.39 7.24
C TRP A 125 -2.52 -6.32 6.20
N LEU A 126 -2.53 -6.67 4.92
CA LEU A 126 -2.24 -5.80 3.78
C LEU A 126 -3.50 -5.08 3.27
N LYS A 127 -4.63 -5.80 3.10
CA LYS A 127 -5.89 -5.17 2.67
C LYS A 127 -6.34 -4.05 3.63
N PRO A 128 -6.46 -4.28 4.95
CA PRO A 128 -6.81 -3.21 5.89
C PRO A 128 -5.77 -2.08 5.95
N ALA A 129 -4.49 -2.38 5.66
CA ALA A 129 -3.46 -1.35 5.57
C ALA A 129 -3.65 -0.43 4.35
N ALA A 130 -4.01 -1.01 3.19
CA ALA A 130 -4.33 -0.24 1.99
C ALA A 130 -5.58 0.63 2.20
N GLU A 131 -6.63 0.08 2.80
CA GLU A 131 -7.85 0.83 3.12
C GLU A 131 -7.60 1.97 4.12
N PHE A 132 -6.77 1.73 5.14
CA PHE A 132 -6.39 2.77 6.10
C PHE A 132 -5.61 3.91 5.42
N ALA A 133 -4.57 3.58 4.65
CA ALA A 133 -3.74 4.60 4.01
C ALA A 133 -4.51 5.40 2.95
N THR A 134 -5.40 4.75 2.19
CA THR A 134 -6.23 5.44 1.18
C THR A 134 -7.29 6.34 1.81
N LYS A 135 -7.91 5.95 2.93
CA LYS A 135 -8.93 6.78 3.59
C LYS A 135 -8.34 7.90 4.43
N ILE A 136 -7.24 7.64 5.13
CA ILE A 136 -6.68 8.57 6.12
C ILE A 136 -5.47 9.31 5.56
N SER A 137 -4.44 8.57 5.12
CA SER A 137 -3.17 9.16 4.72
C SER A 137 -3.24 9.89 3.38
N ALA A 138 -4.01 9.37 2.42
CA ALA A 138 -4.10 9.96 1.09
C ALA A 138 -4.61 11.41 1.14
N VAL A 139 -5.64 11.69 1.93
CA VAL A 139 -6.18 13.06 2.06
C VAL A 139 -5.09 14.02 2.52
N THR A 140 -4.35 13.71 3.58
CA THR A 140 -3.27 14.56 4.07
C THR A 140 -2.14 14.72 3.05
N ILE A 141 -1.75 13.64 2.36
CA ILE A 141 -0.67 13.63 1.37
C ILE A 141 -1.04 14.50 0.16
N PHE A 142 -2.22 14.29 -0.41
CA PHE A 142 -2.68 15.02 -1.58
C PHE A 142 -2.93 16.50 -1.25
N THR A 143 -3.52 16.82 -0.10
CA THR A 143 -3.68 18.22 0.35
C THR A 143 -2.34 18.93 0.52
N LYS A 144 -1.31 18.25 1.04
CA LYS A 144 0.03 18.83 1.18
C LYS A 144 0.69 19.12 -0.17
N LEU A 145 0.51 18.26 -1.16
CA LEU A 145 1.17 18.36 -2.47
C LEU A 145 0.43 19.26 -3.46
N TYR A 146 -0.89 19.29 -3.40
CA TYR A 146 -1.71 20.09 -4.30
C TYR A 146 -2.17 21.42 -3.70
N GLY A 147 -2.04 21.59 -2.38
CA GLY A 147 -2.55 22.74 -1.63
C GLY A 147 -4.01 22.54 -1.21
N ALA A 148 -4.42 23.23 -0.13
CA ALA A 148 -5.78 23.15 0.42
C ALA A 148 -6.89 23.56 -0.57
N ASN A 149 -6.54 24.33 -1.61
CA ASN A 149 -7.47 24.87 -2.60
C ASN A 149 -7.53 24.06 -3.90
N TRP A 150 -6.96 22.84 -3.94
CA TRP A 150 -7.21 21.92 -5.06
C TRP A 150 -8.61 21.35 -4.96
N GLY A 151 -9.60 22.21 -5.26
CA GLY A 151 -10.99 21.84 -5.33
C GLY A 151 -11.15 20.73 -6.37
N ARG A 152 -11.88 19.67 -6.00
CA ARG A 152 -12.43 18.73 -6.97
C ARG A 152 -13.23 19.54 -7.99
N ILE A 153 -12.70 19.68 -9.20
CA ILE A 153 -13.48 20.15 -10.34
C ILE A 153 -14.38 18.97 -10.68
N PHE A 154 -15.61 19.00 -10.18
CA PHE A 154 -16.67 18.07 -10.57
C PHE A 154 -17.32 18.56 -11.86
#